data_AF-A0A7J9IBB3-F1
#
_entry.id   AF-A0A7J9IBB3-F1
#
_cell.length_a   1.000
_cell.length_b   1.000
_cell.length_c   1.000
_cell.angle_alpha   90.00
_cell.angle_beta   90.00
_cell.angle_gamma   90.00
#
_symmetry.space_group_name_H-M   'P 1'
#
loop_
_entity.id
_entity.type
_entity.pdbx_description
1 polymer ?
#
loop_
_entity_poly.entity_id
_entity_poly.type
_entity_poly.pdbx_seq_one_letter_code
_entity_poly.pdbx_strand_id
1 'polypeptide(L)'
;MVESLNNFTFFAKDWNRNIYGFLGTRKRNLMRSLNNIQKTLEHFSSTYLAGKELEIRDELENVLDHKDLLWRLKARCDWLQLGDRNTKFFHSRTLRRRKFNRIITLRFDNGEWCTD
;
A
#
# COMPACT_ATOMS: atom_id res chain seq x y z
N MET A 1 1.99 -27.31 -6.71
CA MET A 1 2.43 -26.24 -5.79
C MET A 1 2.91 -24.98 -6.51
N VAL A 2 3.79 -25.07 -7.51
CA VAL A 2 4.24 -23.88 -8.28
C VAL A 2 3.13 -23.30 -9.16
N GLU A 3 2.35 -24.15 -9.81
CA GLU A 3 1.25 -23.77 -10.70
C GLU A 3 0.10 -23.07 -9.96
N SER A 4 -0.28 -23.60 -8.79
CA SER A 4 -1.26 -22.98 -7.89
C SER A 4 -0.80 -21.60 -7.39
N LEU A 5 0.50 -21.41 -7.14
CA LEU A 5 1.05 -20.12 -6.73
C LEU A 5 1.04 -19.12 -7.90
N ASN A 6 1.41 -19.56 -9.10
CA ASN A 6 1.35 -18.73 -10.30
C ASN A 6 -0.09 -18.27 -10.60
N ASN A 7 -1.06 -19.18 -10.52
CA ASN A 7 -2.47 -18.84 -10.68
C ASN A 7 -2.94 -17.83 -9.64
N PHE A 8 -2.62 -18.04 -8.36
CA PHE A 8 -2.96 -17.07 -7.32
C PHE A 8 -2.34 -15.69 -7.58
N THR A 9 -1.05 -15.62 -7.97
CA THR A 9 -0.41 -14.33 -8.25
C THR A 9 -0.99 -13.63 -9.47
N PHE A 10 -1.43 -14.37 -10.48
CA PHE A 10 -2.16 -13.82 -11.63
C PHE A 10 -3.48 -13.19 -11.19
N PHE A 11 -4.32 -13.93 -10.46
CA PHE A 11 -5.61 -13.42 -9.97
C PHE A 11 -5.44 -12.23 -9.02
N ALA A 12 -4.44 -12.26 -8.13
CA ALA A 12 -4.17 -11.16 -7.22
C ALA A 12 -3.72 -9.90 -7.97
N LYS A 13 -2.91 -10.03 -9.02
CA LYS A 13 -2.50 -8.91 -9.88
C LYS A 13 -3.68 -8.36 -10.68
N ASP A 14 -4.50 -9.24 -11.25
CA ASP A 14 -5.69 -8.86 -11.99
C ASP A 14 -6.70 -8.13 -11.11
N TRP A 15 -7.02 -8.68 -9.93
CA TRP A 15 -7.88 -8.02 -8.95
C TRP A 15 -7.32 -6.67 -8.48
N ASN A 16 -6.00 -6.58 -8.23
CA ASN A 16 -5.37 -5.31 -7.89
C ASN A 16 -5.48 -4.29 -9.02
N ARG A 17 -5.35 -4.69 -10.29
CA ARG A 17 -5.58 -3.80 -11.42
C ARG A 17 -7.06 -3.39 -11.50
N ASN A 18 -7.95 -4.36 -11.37
CA ASN A 18 -9.37 -4.20 -11.68
C ASN A 18 -10.22 -3.63 -10.56
N ILE A 19 -9.70 -3.58 -9.33
CA ILE A 19 -10.38 -2.98 -8.19
C ILE A 19 -9.55 -1.80 -7.65
N TYR A 20 -8.25 -1.97 -7.43
CA TYR A 20 -7.42 -0.95 -6.76
C TYR A 20 -6.82 0.09 -7.70
N GLY A 21 -6.43 -0.31 -8.91
CA GLY A 21 -6.04 0.64 -9.95
C GLY A 21 -7.13 1.68 -10.20
N PHE A 22 -8.38 1.23 -10.12
CA PHE A 22 -9.55 2.10 -10.24
C PHE A 22 -9.77 3.03 -9.04
N LEU A 23 -9.44 2.65 -7.80
CA LEU A 23 -9.61 3.57 -6.65
C LEU A 23 -8.77 4.85 -6.78
N GLY A 24 -7.56 4.76 -7.34
CA GLY A 24 -6.72 5.93 -7.62
C GLY A 24 -7.36 6.86 -8.67
N THR A 25 -7.84 6.27 -9.77
CA THR A 25 -8.51 6.99 -10.85
C THR A 25 -9.86 7.57 -10.39
N ARG A 26 -10.64 6.80 -9.63
CA ARG A 26 -11.92 7.20 -9.03
C ARG A 26 -11.75 8.40 -8.10
N LYS A 27 -10.79 8.35 -7.17
CA LYS A 27 -10.43 9.52 -6.32
C LYS A 27 -10.13 10.75 -7.19
N ARG A 28 -9.31 10.61 -8.23
CA ARG A 28 -8.94 11.73 -9.10
C ARG A 28 -10.15 12.32 -9.84
N ASN A 29 -11.03 11.46 -10.33
CA ASN A 29 -12.25 11.88 -11.02
C ASN A 29 -13.21 12.59 -10.05
N LEU A 30 -13.43 12.05 -8.86
CA LEU A 30 -14.27 12.67 -7.82
C LEU A 30 -13.74 14.05 -7.42
N MET A 31 -12.44 14.19 -7.18
CA MET A 31 -11.84 15.50 -6.86
C MET A 31 -11.99 16.51 -8.01
N ARG A 32 -11.88 16.07 -9.26
CA ARG A 32 -12.12 16.95 -10.42
C ARG A 32 -13.58 17.38 -10.50
N SER A 33 -14.51 16.44 -10.35
CA SER A 33 -15.95 16.74 -10.35
C SER A 33 -16.32 17.68 -9.21
N LEU A 34 -15.79 17.46 -8.01
CA LEU A 34 -15.99 18.33 -6.85
C LEU A 34 -15.51 19.76 -7.12
N ASN A 35 -14.28 19.91 -7.62
CA ASN A 35 -13.71 21.20 -7.97
C ASN A 35 -14.53 21.93 -9.04
N ASN A 36 -15.04 21.21 -10.05
CA ASN A 36 -15.88 21.79 -11.08
C ASN A 36 -17.21 22.30 -10.49
N ILE A 37 -17.84 21.52 -9.61
CA ILE A 37 -19.10 21.92 -8.97
C ILE A 37 -18.89 23.13 -8.06
N GLN A 38 -17.82 23.14 -7.27
CA GLN A 38 -17.50 24.26 -6.38
C GLN A 38 -17.28 25.56 -7.17
N LYS A 39 -16.52 25.51 -8.26
CA LYS A 39 -16.34 26.65 -9.17
C LYS A 39 -17.67 27.12 -9.77
N THR A 40 -18.57 26.21 -10.14
CA THR A 40 -19.89 26.62 -10.63
C THR A 40 -20.75 27.26 -9.54
N LEU A 41 -20.66 26.76 -8.30
CA LEU A 41 -21.41 27.28 -7.16
C LEU A 41 -20.92 28.65 -6.69
N GLU A 42 -19.64 28.97 -6.87
CA GLU A 42 -19.07 30.30 -6.60
C GLU A 42 -19.73 31.41 -7.44
N HIS A 43 -20.18 31.08 -8.65
CA HIS A 43 -20.82 32.03 -9.57
C HIS A 43 -22.35 31.90 -9.61
N PHE A 44 -22.88 30.72 -9.31
CA PHE A 44 -24.32 30.44 -9.36
C PHE A 44 -24.74 29.44 -8.27
N SER A 45 -25.53 29.91 -7.31
CA SER A 45 -26.11 29.04 -6.28
C SER A 45 -27.21 28.15 -6.87
N SER A 46 -27.07 26.84 -6.75
CA SER A 46 -28.06 25.86 -7.17
C SER A 46 -28.22 24.76 -6.12
N THR A 47 -29.45 24.58 -5.63
CA THR A 47 -29.78 23.51 -4.66
C THR A 47 -29.45 22.13 -5.22
N TYR A 48 -29.66 21.91 -6.53
CA TYR A 48 -29.29 20.66 -7.19
C TYR A 48 -27.77 20.42 -7.19
N LEU A 49 -26.99 21.45 -7.52
CA LEU A 49 -25.53 21.34 -7.50
C LEU A 49 -24.99 21.15 -6.07
N ALA A 50 -25.61 21.77 -5.07
CA ALA A 50 -25.27 21.56 -3.66
C ALA A 50 -25.57 20.12 -3.21
N GLY A 51 -26.70 19.54 -3.63
CA GLY A 51 -27.00 18.12 -3.39
C GLY A 51 -25.97 17.20 -4.04
N LYS A 52 -25.61 17.48 -5.30
CA LYS A 52 -24.58 16.74 -6.03
C LYS A 52 -23.19 16.89 -5.42
N GLU A 53 -22.87 18.05 -4.84
CA GLU A 53 -21.63 18.26 -4.09
C GLU A 53 -21.55 17.34 -2.87
N LEU A 54 -22.65 17.22 -2.11
CA LEU A 54 -22.74 16.33 -0.95
C LEU A 54 -22.53 14.86 -1.35
N GLU A 55 -23.19 14.40 -2.41
CA GLU A 55 -23.02 13.04 -2.94
C GLU A 55 -21.56 12.73 -3.32
N ILE A 56 -20.90 13.67 -4.01
CA ILE A 56 -19.49 13.48 -4.42
C ILE A 56 -18.55 13.48 -3.21
N ARG A 57 -18.84 14.27 -2.17
CA ARG A 57 -18.07 14.28 -0.93
C ARG A 57 -18.19 12.94 -0.20
N ASP A 58 -19.41 12.41 -0.07
CA ASP A 58 -19.66 11.10 0.55
C ASP A 58 -18.94 9.97 -0.22
N GLU A 59 -19.02 9.98 -1.54
CA GLU A 59 -18.31 8.99 -2.36
C GLU A 59 -16.78 9.12 -2.23
N LEU A 60 -16.27 10.35 -2.11
CA LEU A 60 -14.84 10.60 -1.91
C LEU A 60 -14.37 10.08 -0.55
N GLU A 61 -15.13 10.29 0.52
CA GLU A 61 -14.86 9.79 1.87
C GLU A 61 -14.79 8.25 1.87
N ASN A 62 -15.78 7.59 1.28
CA ASN A 62 -15.79 6.14 1.09
C ASN A 62 -14.53 5.62 0.36
N VAL A 63 -14.05 6.33 -0.66
CA VAL A 63 -12.82 5.95 -1.38
C VAL A 63 -11.56 6.14 -0.53
N LEU A 64 -11.54 7.14 0.34
CA LEU A 64 -10.44 7.40 1.27
C LEU A 64 -10.39 6.34 2.37
N ASP A 65 -11.51 5.97 2.96
CA ASP A 65 -11.60 4.93 4.00
C ASP A 65 -11.08 3.58 3.50
N HIS A 66 -11.46 3.19 2.28
CA HIS A 66 -10.93 1.97 1.65
C HIS A 66 -9.41 2.02 1.46
N LYS A 67 -8.86 3.18 1.13
CA LYS A 67 -7.41 3.36 1.02
C LYS A 67 -6.74 3.25 2.38
N ASP A 68 -7.30 3.86 3.40
CA ASP A 68 -6.72 3.84 4.74
C ASP A 68 -6.72 2.42 5.32
N LEU A 69 -7.81 1.68 5.14
CA LEU A 69 -7.87 0.26 5.50
C LEU A 69 -6.77 -0.54 4.79
N LEU A 70 -6.58 -0.32 3.49
CA LEU A 70 -5.52 -0.98 2.73
C LEU A 70 -4.13 -0.61 3.24
N TRP A 71 -3.88 0.66 3.53
CA TRP A 71 -2.61 1.11 4.09
C TRP A 71 -2.33 0.46 5.43
N ARG A 72 -3.34 0.32 6.30
CA ARG A 72 -3.23 -0.41 7.57
C ARG A 72 -2.87 -1.89 7.35
N LEU A 73 -3.49 -2.55 6.39
CA LEU A 73 -3.19 -3.95 6.03
C LEU A 73 -1.77 -4.09 5.47
N LYS A 74 -1.37 -3.21 4.53
CA LYS A 74 -0.05 -3.22 3.90
C LYS A 74 1.07 -2.90 4.87
N ALA A 75 0.83 -1.98 5.80
CA ALA A 75 1.78 -1.62 6.83
C ALA A 75 2.05 -2.78 7.81
N ARG A 76 1.30 -3.90 7.72
CA ARG A 76 1.36 -5.04 8.65
C ARG A 76 1.37 -4.50 10.08
N CYS A 77 0.21 -4.03 10.53
CA CYS A 77 -0.05 -3.23 11.73
C CYS A 77 0.79 -3.53 13.00
N ASP A 78 1.46 -4.68 13.10
CA ASP A 78 2.62 -4.92 13.97
C ASP A 78 3.60 -3.72 14.02
N TRP A 79 3.92 -3.07 12.90
CA TRP A 79 4.85 -1.92 12.90
C TRP A 79 4.28 -0.69 13.62
N LEU A 80 2.97 -0.45 13.51
CA LEU A 80 2.27 0.63 14.22
C LEU A 80 2.07 0.29 15.70
N GLN A 81 1.85 -0.97 16.04
CA GLN A 81 1.69 -1.44 17.42
C GLN A 81 3.02 -1.51 18.18
N LEU A 82 4.13 -1.80 17.48
CA LEU A 82 5.47 -1.85 18.04
C LEU A 82 6.21 -0.51 17.94
N GLY A 83 5.81 0.39 17.03
CA GLY A 83 6.44 1.70 16.80
C GLY A 83 7.93 1.59 16.42
N ASP A 84 8.68 2.69 16.59
CA ASP A 84 10.16 2.71 16.57
C ASP A 84 10.76 2.23 17.91
N ARG A 85 10.01 1.44 18.67
CA ARG A 85 10.57 0.84 19.87
C ARG A 85 11.52 -0.23 19.38
N ASN A 86 12.78 -0.08 19.71
CA ASN A 86 13.85 -1.06 19.50
C ASN A 86 13.55 -2.32 20.35
N THR A 87 12.46 -3.02 20.02
CA THR A 87 11.95 -4.12 20.81
C THR A 87 12.82 -5.35 20.61
N LYS A 88 12.78 -6.28 21.57
CA LYS A 88 13.48 -7.57 21.46
C LYS A 88 13.20 -8.28 20.14
N PHE A 89 12.01 -8.10 19.55
CA PHE A 89 11.66 -8.66 18.24
C PHE A 89 12.59 -8.12 17.12
N PHE A 90 12.76 -6.80 17.02
CA PHE A 90 13.60 -6.19 15.99
C PHE A 90 15.08 -6.50 16.21
N HIS A 91 15.56 -6.46 17.45
CA HIS A 91 16.92 -6.92 17.78
C HIS A 91 17.14 -8.39 17.39
N SER A 92 16.20 -9.29 17.73
CA SER A 92 16.29 -10.71 17.37
C SER A 92 16.27 -10.91 15.84
N ARG A 93 15.44 -10.16 15.12
CA ARG A 93 15.35 -10.22 13.65
C ARG A 93 16.64 -9.73 12.99
N THR A 94 17.22 -8.64 13.49
CA THR A 94 18.50 -8.10 13.01
C THR A 94 19.65 -9.05 13.31
N LEU A 95 19.72 -9.62 14.51
CA LEU A 95 20.72 -10.63 14.86
C LEU A 95 20.62 -11.88 13.99
N ARG A 96 19.40 -12.36 13.72
CA ARG A 96 19.17 -13.49 12.80
C ARG A 96 19.67 -13.19 11.40
N ARG A 97 19.37 -12.00 10.86
CA ARG A 97 19.89 -11.56 9.56
C ARG A 97 21.40 -11.46 9.54
N ARG A 98 22.02 -10.87 10.58
CA ARG A 98 23.48 -10.83 10.72
C ARG A 98 24.08 -12.22 10.72
N LYS A 99 23.50 -13.18 11.46
CA LYS A 99 23.97 -14.57 11.50
C LYS A 99 23.88 -15.22 10.12
N PHE A 100 22.77 -15.04 9.42
CA PHE A 100 22.55 -15.65 8.12
C PHE A 100 23.44 -15.05 7.02
N ASN A 101 23.69 -13.74 7.09
CA ASN A 101 24.50 -13.03 6.11
C ASN A 101 25.99 -12.99 6.49
N ARG A 102 26.38 -13.66 7.57
CA ARG A 102 27.78 -13.76 7.95
C ARG A 102 28.48 -14.69 6.98
N ILE A 103 29.40 -14.14 6.20
CA ILE A 103 30.35 -14.91 5.41
C ILE A 103 31.40 -15.44 6.38
N ILE A 104 31.50 -16.76 6.51
CA ILE A 104 32.43 -17.43 7.43
C ILE A 104 33.73 -17.80 6.71
N THR A 105 33.61 -18.24 5.46
CA THR A 105 34.74 -18.62 4.63
C THR A 105 34.54 -18.13 3.21
N LEU A 106 35.65 -17.80 2.55
CA LEU A 106 35.70 -17.51 1.13
C LEU A 106 36.45 -18.62 0.42
N ARG A 107 36.02 -19.00 -0.78
CA ARG A 107 36.72 -19.99 -1.59
C ARG A 107 37.48 -19.28 -2.71
N PHE A 108 38.77 -19.56 -2.81
CA PHE A 108 39.61 -19.07 -3.90
C PHE A 108 39.46 -19.94 -5.15
N ASP A 109 39.83 -19.38 -6.30
CA ASP A 109 39.72 -20.06 -7.61
C ASP A 109 40.62 -21.30 -7.71
N ASN A 110 41.68 -21.38 -6.90
CA ASN A 110 42.54 -22.55 -6.75
C ASN A 110 41.90 -23.68 -5.93
N GLY A 111 40.67 -23.49 -5.44
CA GLY A 111 39.91 -24.46 -4.66
C GLY A 111 40.13 -24.41 -3.15
N GLU A 112 41.06 -23.59 -2.66
CA GLU A 112 41.36 -23.42 -1.24
C GLU A 112 40.31 -22.55 -0.53
N TRP A 113 40.12 -22.80 0.77
CA TRP A 113 39.19 -22.04 1.60
C TRP A 113 39.96 -21.10 2.53
N CYS A 114 39.64 -19.81 2.46
CA CYS A 114 40.10 -18.78 3.37
C CYS A 114 39.10 -18.63 4.51
N THR A 115 39.57 -18.85 5.74
CA THR A 115 38.88 -18.52 6.98
C THR A 115 39.59 -17.31 7.60
N ASP A 116 38.84 -16.39 8.21
CA ASP A 116 39.39 -15.36 9.10
C ASP A 116 39.98 -15.98 10.37
#